data_AF-A0A4U8U7I7-F1
#
_entry.id   AF-A0A4U8U7I7-F1
#
_cell.length_a   1.000
_cell.length_b   1.000
_cell.length_c   1.000
_cell.angle_alpha   90.00
_cell.angle_beta   90.00
_cell.angle_gamma   90.00
#
_symmetry.space_group_name_H-M   'P 1'
#
loop_
_entity.id
_entity.type
_entity.pdbx_description
1 polymer ?
#
loop_
_entity_poly.entity_id
_entity_poly.type
_entity_poly.pdbx_seq_one_letter_code
_entity_poly.pdbx_strand_id
1 'polypeptide(L)'
;MFLFDREVKTYTIKAPNGLEVIFDSKTNLIMPNGKYPNEKYPDLVKAPEIKARMILDARKEMDSSPYKNYKPLLYKKDSIVNGFMGAKTSNLYMLEWKKIYLKESVKGKEIAPWTKAEKAYYQSLNGRERYNYLVARSGIESSIIVYKHIALREIERPKEQIYLQTYDKAKKEYEALLLSIEKEDFYFKSDDEKWDIYKRQFAKFESVIQKLEFVYTKSRDYKAGLLLAEVYMNDDYYVAAALAQYPYDDKEELSLSIKRIKSTIQAKTKRSVNILLELIEAYNLPDAYYGMYRYCVIQKQSGSVVKVYYNAPNIIKTPEYWFELALQYGSYDAFKSLSNDLNRELLNAEYCLSLGILGNKDGFIWAGLGLNRWGFATRASQAHILALQLGYENELRLGKQYMKLLKKIPKDEYGLRPFLTEYIDILFSEELNRTNYEGDPSFLRLEFLNEKIKSGELLSPTDPKATKESRETYRKIAMSWHKNPYDAIGFKEEWEDYQVERHAKRVVLRAKILALTPPQGYPNAPFYYFPEEIEERFEKGELDFKQDPRIPAIYRESFPQELRDKIQSYAKKHNIKN
;
A
#
# COMPACT_ATOMS: atom_id res chain seq x y z
N MET A 1 45.62 5.18 -34.83
CA MET A 1 45.76 6.58 -34.37
C MET A 1 44.36 7.18 -34.28
N PHE A 2 43.68 6.97 -33.15
CA PHE A 2 42.49 7.75 -32.79
C PHE A 2 42.95 8.82 -31.79
N LEU A 3 42.67 10.06 -32.14
CA LEU A 3 42.98 11.25 -31.36
C LEU A 3 42.24 11.19 -30.02
N PHE A 4 42.92 10.75 -28.95
CA PHE A 4 42.54 11.08 -27.59
C PHE A 4 42.93 12.53 -27.35
N ASP A 5 42.09 13.47 -27.80
CA ASP A 5 42.27 14.88 -27.48
C ASP A 5 41.10 15.37 -26.61
N ARG A 6 41.47 16.08 -25.54
CA ARG A 6 40.67 16.75 -24.50
C ARG A 6 40.12 15.87 -23.37
N GLU A 7 40.54 16.22 -22.15
CA GLU A 7 40.07 15.74 -20.84
C GLU A 7 38.58 15.36 -20.86
N VAL A 8 38.29 14.06 -20.91
CA VAL A 8 36.93 13.55 -20.72
C VAL A 8 36.55 13.88 -19.28
N LYS A 9 35.74 14.94 -19.11
CA LYS A 9 35.20 15.32 -17.82
C LYS A 9 34.17 14.26 -17.41
N THR A 10 34.34 13.67 -16.25
CA THR A 10 33.46 12.64 -15.70
C THR A 10 32.85 13.10 -14.38
N TYR A 11 31.76 12.44 -13.99
CA TYR A 11 31.22 12.53 -12.63
C TYR A 11 30.81 11.15 -12.14
N THR A 12 30.80 10.96 -10.82
CA THR A 12 30.48 9.68 -10.19
C THR A 12 29.12 9.77 -9.50
N ILE A 13 28.27 8.79 -9.77
CA ILE A 13 27.02 8.58 -9.05
C ILE A 13 27.13 7.35 -8.17
N LYS A 14 26.72 7.50 -6.91
CA LYS A 14 26.52 6.37 -6.01
C LYS A 14 25.11 5.82 -6.21
N ALA A 15 25.00 4.69 -6.90
CA ALA A 15 23.74 3.98 -7.12
C ALA A 15 23.06 3.66 -5.78
N PRO A 16 21.74 3.34 -5.76
CA PRO A 16 21.02 3.04 -4.54
C PRO A 16 21.72 1.99 -3.67
N ASN A 17 22.44 1.04 -4.27
CA ASN A 17 23.21 0.03 -3.55
C ASN A 17 24.61 0.38 -3.09
N GLY A 18 25.00 1.62 -3.27
CA GLY A 18 26.31 2.10 -2.87
C GLY A 18 27.40 1.87 -3.90
N LEU A 19 27.11 1.18 -5.02
CA LEU A 19 28.03 1.05 -6.14
C LEU A 19 28.30 2.43 -6.76
N GLU A 20 29.58 2.75 -6.95
CA GLU A 20 30.01 3.94 -7.67
C GLU A 20 30.02 3.67 -9.18
N VAL A 21 29.25 4.46 -9.93
CA VAL A 21 29.15 4.37 -11.39
C VAL A 21 29.64 5.69 -11.98
N ILE A 22 30.56 5.61 -12.92
CA ILE A 22 31.16 6.79 -13.56
C ILE A 22 30.37 7.13 -14.82
N PHE A 23 30.13 8.42 -15.03
CA PHE A 23 29.40 8.95 -16.17
C PHE A 23 30.25 9.97 -16.92
N ASP A 24 30.11 9.97 -18.24
CA ASP A 24 30.62 11.04 -19.09
C ASP A 24 29.76 12.29 -18.89
N SER A 25 30.39 13.42 -18.54
CA SER A 25 29.67 14.65 -18.18
C SER A 25 28.94 15.33 -19.34
N LYS A 26 29.29 15.01 -20.60
CA LYS A 26 28.69 15.60 -21.79
C LYS A 26 27.48 14.81 -22.26
N THR A 27 27.56 13.48 -22.20
CA THR A 27 26.57 12.56 -22.76
C THR A 27 25.66 11.94 -21.70
N ASN A 28 26.04 11.99 -20.42
CA ASN A 28 25.40 11.25 -19.32
C ASN A 28 25.34 9.75 -19.56
N LEU A 29 26.26 9.20 -20.35
CA LEU A 29 26.41 7.75 -20.53
C LEU A 29 27.40 7.18 -19.52
N ILE A 30 27.17 5.92 -19.15
CA ILE A 30 28.06 5.19 -18.24
C ILE A 30 29.42 4.99 -18.91
N MET A 31 30.49 5.34 -18.20
CA MET A 31 31.85 5.11 -18.62
C MET A 31 32.35 3.74 -18.17
N PRO A 32 33.13 3.02 -19.00
CA PRO A 32 33.91 1.88 -18.53
C PRO A 32 34.93 2.37 -17.50
N ASN A 33 34.94 1.81 -16.29
CA ASN A 33 35.87 2.23 -15.24
C ASN A 33 37.07 1.28 -15.14
N GLY A 34 38.30 1.81 -15.17
CA GLY A 34 39.57 1.07 -15.08
C GLY A 34 39.98 0.60 -13.68
N LYS A 35 39.09 0.64 -12.67
CA LYS A 35 39.39 0.27 -11.27
C LYS A 35 39.45 -1.26 -11.02
N TYR A 36 38.94 -2.06 -11.96
CA TYR A 36 38.99 -3.53 -11.94
C TYR A 36 39.60 -4.05 -13.26
N PRO A 37 40.93 -3.97 -13.44
CA PRO A 37 41.60 -4.29 -14.71
C PRO A 37 41.46 -5.75 -15.16
N ASN A 38 41.05 -6.66 -14.26
CA ASN A 38 40.95 -8.10 -14.52
C ASN A 38 39.51 -8.64 -14.62
N GLU A 39 38.50 -7.80 -14.40
CA GLU A 39 37.10 -8.17 -14.64
C GLU A 39 36.68 -7.50 -15.93
N LYS A 40 36.36 -8.30 -16.97
CA LYS A 40 35.69 -7.81 -18.18
C LYS A 40 34.41 -7.10 -17.74
N TYR A 41 34.39 -5.77 -17.67
CA TYR A 41 33.13 -5.05 -17.79
C TYR A 41 32.56 -5.41 -19.17
N PRO A 42 31.35 -5.99 -19.25
CA PRO A 42 30.76 -6.36 -20.54
C PRO A 42 30.46 -5.11 -21.35
N ASP A 43 30.62 -5.21 -22.65
CA ASP A 43 30.23 -4.19 -23.61
C ASP A 43 28.80 -3.71 -23.32
N LEU A 44 28.62 -2.42 -23.04
CA LEU A 44 27.31 -1.75 -22.92
C LEU A 44 26.65 -1.64 -24.32
N VAL A 45 26.45 -2.78 -25.01
CA VAL A 45 26.02 -2.81 -26.42
C VAL A 45 24.52 -2.51 -26.55
N LYS A 46 23.68 -3.12 -25.69
CA LYS A 46 22.23 -2.98 -25.76
C LYS A 46 21.73 -1.85 -24.86
N ALA A 47 21.08 -0.87 -25.47
CA ALA A 47 20.38 0.25 -24.81
C ALA A 47 21.18 0.97 -23.69
N PRO A 48 22.42 1.42 -23.97
CA PRO A 48 23.27 2.10 -22.98
C PRO A 48 22.60 3.35 -22.37
N GLU A 49 21.81 4.08 -23.16
CA GLU A 49 21.04 5.24 -22.71
C GLU A 49 19.97 4.87 -21.67
N ILE A 50 19.26 3.74 -21.85
CA ILE A 50 18.25 3.27 -20.90
C ILE A 50 18.94 2.85 -19.60
N LYS A 51 20.08 2.14 -19.68
CA LYS A 51 20.85 1.75 -18.50
C LYS A 51 21.35 2.96 -17.72
N ALA A 52 21.90 3.96 -18.41
CA ALA A 52 22.36 5.20 -17.80
C ALA A 52 21.21 5.95 -17.10
N ARG A 53 20.11 6.18 -17.81
CA ARG A 53 18.91 6.84 -17.27
C ARG A 53 18.31 6.08 -16.10
N MET A 54 18.24 4.76 -16.15
CA MET A 54 17.77 3.92 -15.05
C MET A 54 18.55 4.19 -13.75
N ILE A 55 19.89 4.29 -13.81
CA ILE A 55 20.72 4.56 -12.64
C ILE A 55 20.53 6.00 -12.15
N LEU A 56 20.47 6.97 -13.07
CA LEU A 56 20.26 8.38 -12.75
C LEU A 56 18.89 8.64 -12.12
N ASP A 57 17.83 8.06 -12.69
CA ASP A 57 16.46 8.16 -12.16
C ASP A 57 16.35 7.48 -10.81
N ALA A 58 16.93 6.28 -10.65
CA ALA A 58 16.96 5.59 -9.37
C ALA A 58 17.71 6.41 -8.30
N ARG A 59 18.83 7.05 -8.66
CA ARG A 59 19.55 7.96 -7.76
C ARG A 59 18.69 9.18 -7.39
N LYS A 60 18.00 9.77 -8.36
CA LYS A 60 17.09 10.91 -8.14
C LYS A 60 15.98 10.55 -7.15
N GLU A 61 15.37 9.37 -7.27
CA GLU A 61 14.37 8.89 -6.30
C GLU A 61 14.98 8.77 -4.90
N MET A 62 16.17 8.17 -4.75
CA MET A 62 16.87 8.09 -3.46
C MET A 62 17.19 9.47 -2.89
N ASP A 63 17.57 10.42 -3.72
CA ASP A 63 17.85 11.81 -3.33
C ASP A 63 16.61 12.60 -2.93
N SER A 64 15.42 12.13 -3.27
CA SER A 64 14.14 12.69 -2.85
C SER A 64 13.61 12.12 -1.54
N SER A 65 14.31 11.15 -0.94
CA SER A 65 13.89 10.48 0.28
C SER A 65 13.59 11.49 1.41
N PRO A 66 12.44 11.37 2.10
CA PRO A 66 12.15 12.17 3.30
C PRO A 66 13.16 11.89 4.43
N TYR A 67 13.91 10.80 4.33
CA TYR A 67 14.92 10.37 5.29
C TYR A 67 16.35 10.67 4.85
N LYS A 68 16.56 11.44 3.78
CA LYS A 68 17.91 11.81 3.29
C LYS A 68 18.81 12.45 4.35
N ASN A 69 18.19 13.19 5.29
CA ASN A 69 18.89 13.89 6.36
C ASN A 69 18.94 13.10 7.67
N TYR A 70 18.57 11.82 7.67
CA TYR A 70 18.60 10.97 8.84
C TYR A 70 20.00 10.97 9.48
N LYS A 71 20.04 11.25 10.79
CA LYS A 71 21.29 11.32 11.56
C LYS A 71 21.41 10.10 12.46
N PRO A 72 22.24 9.08 12.12
CA PRO A 72 22.41 7.92 12.97
C PRO A 72 23.02 8.32 14.32
N LEU A 73 22.69 7.56 15.37
CA LEU A 73 23.35 7.68 16.67
C LEU A 73 24.37 6.56 16.78
N LEU A 74 25.61 6.84 16.42
CA LEU A 74 26.71 5.87 16.45
C LEU A 74 27.40 5.90 17.81
N TYR A 75 27.45 4.77 18.54
CA TYR A 75 28.37 4.65 19.68
C TYR A 75 29.75 4.22 19.22
N LYS A 76 30.75 4.80 19.84
CA LYS A 76 32.11 4.29 19.92
C LYS A 76 32.26 3.44 21.17
N LYS A 77 33.29 2.60 21.21
CA LYS A 77 33.57 1.65 22.31
C LYS A 77 33.58 2.29 23.71
N ASP A 78 33.88 3.59 23.78
CA ASP A 78 33.98 4.45 24.96
C ASP A 78 32.77 5.37 25.20
N SER A 79 31.72 5.31 24.37
CA SER A 79 30.56 6.18 24.51
C SER A 79 29.79 5.96 25.82
N ILE A 80 29.53 7.05 26.53
CA ILE A 80 28.66 7.08 27.70
C ILE A 80 27.22 7.28 27.23
N VAL A 81 26.35 6.33 27.56
CA VAL A 81 24.94 6.34 27.16
C VAL A 81 24.09 6.90 28.29
N ASN A 82 23.80 8.20 28.25
CA ASN A 82 22.93 8.88 29.21
C ASN A 82 21.53 9.05 28.60
N GLY A 83 20.51 8.36 29.10
CA GLY A 83 19.12 8.66 28.70
C GLY A 83 18.10 7.52 28.76
N PHE A 84 18.51 6.27 28.97
CA PHE A 84 17.58 5.16 29.22
C PHE A 84 17.69 4.75 30.69
N MET A 85 16.55 4.66 31.39
CA MET A 85 16.47 4.25 32.81
C MET A 85 17.29 2.96 33.03
N GLY A 86 18.46 3.07 33.70
CA GLY A 86 19.29 1.93 34.11
C GLY A 86 20.65 1.75 33.42
N ALA A 87 21.26 2.77 32.80
CA ALA A 87 22.49 2.62 32.01
C ALA A 87 23.75 2.17 32.80
N LYS A 88 24.33 1.04 32.38
CA LYS A 88 25.79 0.77 32.43
C LYS A 88 26.24 0.45 30.99
N THR A 89 27.23 1.20 30.50
CA THR A 89 28.08 1.04 29.29
C THR A 89 27.46 0.63 27.92
N SER A 90 27.93 1.26 26.83
CA SER A 90 27.53 0.97 25.43
C SER A 90 27.67 -0.51 25.04
N ASN A 91 28.69 -1.19 25.57
CA ASN A 91 28.91 -2.63 25.39
C ASN A 91 27.77 -3.49 25.95
N LEU A 92 27.28 -3.20 27.16
CA LEU A 92 26.17 -3.96 27.74
C LEU A 92 24.87 -3.77 26.95
N TYR A 93 24.64 -2.56 26.43
CA TYR A 93 23.50 -2.31 25.57
C TYR A 93 23.57 -3.16 24.30
N MET A 94 24.71 -3.16 23.62
CA MET A 94 24.95 -3.96 22.41
C MET A 94 24.71 -5.44 22.70
N LEU A 95 25.24 -5.98 23.81
CA LEU A 95 25.02 -7.36 24.23
C LEU A 95 23.53 -7.68 24.48
N GLU A 96 22.78 -6.77 25.10
CA GLU A 96 21.33 -6.94 25.28
C GLU A 96 20.55 -6.87 23.96
N TRP A 97 20.99 -6.06 23.00
CA TRP A 97 20.43 -6.04 21.65
C TRP A 97 20.72 -7.36 20.93
N LYS A 98 21.96 -7.85 20.96
CA LYS A 98 22.36 -9.15 20.39
C LYS A 98 21.53 -10.31 20.92
N LYS A 99 21.23 -10.32 22.23
CA LYS A 99 20.40 -11.35 22.88
C LYS A 99 18.98 -11.47 22.31
N ILE A 100 18.46 -10.44 21.64
CA ILE A 100 17.14 -10.49 20.99
C ILE A 100 17.14 -11.57 19.90
N TYR A 101 18.20 -11.66 19.11
CA TYR A 101 18.31 -12.53 17.93
C TYR A 101 18.83 -13.94 18.23
N LEU A 102 19.13 -14.26 19.50
CA LEU A 102 19.73 -15.53 19.92
C LEU A 102 18.73 -16.49 20.58
N LYS A 103 17.43 -16.16 20.68
CA LYS A 103 16.43 -17.01 21.34
C LYS A 103 15.19 -17.24 20.47
N GLU A 104 14.84 -18.51 20.33
CA GLU A 104 13.71 -19.06 19.55
C GLU A 104 12.32 -18.65 20.07
N SER A 105 12.22 -18.07 21.27
CA SER A 105 11.00 -17.42 21.72
C SER A 105 11.33 -16.38 22.78
N VAL A 106 11.16 -15.11 22.45
CA VAL A 106 11.19 -14.07 23.46
C VAL A 106 9.80 -14.01 24.10
N LYS A 107 9.47 -15.00 24.94
CA LYS A 107 8.32 -14.91 25.85
C LYS A 107 8.54 -13.66 26.73
N GLY A 108 7.87 -12.56 26.40
CA GLY A 108 7.76 -11.38 27.25
C GLY A 108 8.77 -10.25 27.05
N LYS A 109 9.45 -10.11 25.91
CA LYS A 109 10.08 -8.81 25.56
C LYS A 109 9.47 -8.25 24.29
N GLU A 110 8.87 -7.07 24.44
CA GLU A 110 8.17 -6.32 23.42
C GLU A 110 9.20 -5.78 22.39
N ILE A 111 9.10 -6.16 21.12
CA ILE A 111 10.02 -5.71 20.06
C ILE A 111 9.70 -4.27 19.63
N ALA A 112 8.52 -3.70 19.95
CA ALA A 112 8.20 -2.26 19.94
C ALA A 112 7.17 -1.98 21.04
N PRO A 113 7.64 -1.82 22.29
CA PRO A 113 6.77 -1.55 23.41
C PRO A 113 5.91 -0.32 23.14
N TRP A 114 4.65 -0.37 23.55
CA TRP A 114 3.82 0.83 23.59
C TRP A 114 4.01 1.54 24.93
N THR A 115 4.21 2.85 24.90
CA THR A 115 4.27 3.63 26.15
C THR A 115 2.90 3.68 26.83
N LYS A 116 2.85 3.95 28.14
CA LYS A 116 1.57 4.08 28.87
C LYS A 116 0.68 5.18 28.28
N ALA A 117 1.25 6.34 27.95
CA ALA A 117 0.53 7.41 27.27
C ALA A 117 -0.04 6.96 25.92
N GLU A 118 0.76 6.24 25.12
CA GLU A 118 0.36 5.72 23.82
C GLU A 118 -0.78 4.70 23.93
N LYS A 119 -0.67 3.71 24.84
CA LYS A 119 -1.74 2.72 25.09
C LYS A 119 -3.04 3.42 25.48
N ALA A 120 -2.97 4.38 26.40
CA ALA A 120 -4.14 5.10 26.89
C ALA A 120 -4.79 5.97 25.80
N TYR A 121 -3.99 6.67 24.99
CA TYR A 121 -4.51 7.44 23.86
C TYR A 121 -5.19 6.52 22.84
N TYR A 122 -4.54 5.43 22.43
CA TYR A 122 -5.15 4.46 21.50
C TYR A 122 -6.46 3.86 22.04
N GLN A 123 -6.51 3.53 23.33
CA GLN A 123 -7.72 3.00 23.96
C GLN A 123 -8.87 4.03 23.99
N SER A 124 -8.56 5.32 23.99
CA SER A 124 -9.58 6.39 23.93
C SER A 124 -10.24 6.53 22.55
N LEU A 125 -9.60 6.00 21.50
CA LEU A 125 -10.11 6.02 20.12
C LEU A 125 -11.13 4.89 19.90
N ASN A 126 -12.01 5.05 18.91
CA ASN A 126 -12.97 4.01 18.50
C ASN A 126 -12.77 3.56 17.04
N GLY A 127 -13.27 2.37 16.70
CA GLY A 127 -13.42 1.86 15.32
C GLY A 127 -12.38 2.33 14.29
N ARG A 128 -12.77 3.31 13.46
CA ARG A 128 -11.95 3.85 12.36
C ARG A 128 -10.78 4.70 12.83
N GLU A 129 -10.91 5.40 13.96
CA GLU A 129 -9.81 6.17 14.54
C GLU A 129 -8.68 5.23 15.01
N ARG A 130 -9.05 4.08 15.61
CA ARG A 130 -8.09 3.02 15.96
C ARG A 130 -7.41 2.46 14.71
N TYR A 131 -8.17 2.24 13.64
CA TYR A 131 -7.63 1.82 12.35
C TYR A 131 -6.58 2.82 11.83
N ASN A 132 -6.95 4.12 11.75
CA ASN A 132 -6.08 5.17 11.23
C ASN A 132 -4.82 5.30 12.11
N TYR A 133 -4.97 5.16 13.42
CA TYR A 133 -3.87 5.15 14.35
C TYR A 133 -2.89 4.02 14.07
N LEU A 134 -3.36 2.77 13.87
CA LEU A 134 -2.49 1.63 13.59
C LEU A 134 -1.77 1.77 12.25
N VAL A 135 -2.44 2.28 11.21
CA VAL A 135 -1.81 2.58 9.91
C VAL A 135 -0.72 3.64 10.09
N ALA A 136 -1.02 4.77 10.73
CA ALA A 136 -0.05 5.83 10.97
C ALA A 136 1.11 5.38 11.86
N ARG A 137 0.84 4.64 12.94
CA ARG A 137 1.85 4.05 13.83
C ARG A 137 2.79 3.11 13.10
N SER A 138 2.30 2.42 12.06
CA SER A 138 3.14 1.52 11.29
C SER A 138 4.22 2.26 10.50
N GLY A 139 3.95 3.48 10.04
CA GLY A 139 4.84 4.24 9.16
C GLY A 139 4.95 3.68 7.74
N ILE A 140 4.03 2.80 7.31
CA ILE A 140 4.00 2.31 5.92
C ILE A 140 3.40 3.37 5.00
N GLU A 141 4.06 3.63 3.87
CA GLU A 141 3.61 4.56 2.84
C GLU A 141 3.62 3.88 1.48
N SER A 142 2.76 4.31 0.54
CA SER A 142 2.80 3.81 -0.84
C SER A 142 3.84 4.54 -1.68
N SER A 143 4.58 3.80 -2.51
CA SER A 143 5.51 4.37 -3.50
C SER A 143 4.82 4.91 -4.75
N ILE A 144 3.56 4.59 -4.97
CA ILE A 144 2.89 4.98 -6.21
C ILE A 144 2.30 6.38 -6.06
N ILE A 145 1.58 6.62 -4.97
CA ILE A 145 0.87 7.87 -4.72
C ILE A 145 1.19 8.36 -3.32
N VAL A 146 1.50 9.66 -3.23
CA VAL A 146 1.55 10.38 -1.96
C VAL A 146 0.14 10.82 -1.62
N TYR A 147 -0.43 10.24 -0.58
CA TYR A 147 -1.73 10.65 -0.09
C TYR A 147 -1.70 12.06 0.47
N LYS A 148 -2.77 12.82 0.24
CA LYS A 148 -3.05 13.97 1.10
C LYS A 148 -3.32 13.46 2.52
N HIS A 149 -2.86 14.19 3.53
CA HIS A 149 -3.01 13.86 4.97
C HIS A 149 -4.44 13.51 5.42
N ILE A 150 -5.46 13.83 4.60
CA ILE A 150 -6.89 13.58 4.84
C ILE A 150 -7.48 12.40 4.04
N ALA A 151 -6.68 11.57 3.36
CA ALA A 151 -7.19 10.51 2.49
C ALA A 151 -8.12 9.48 3.19
N LEU A 152 -8.01 9.36 4.52
CA LEU A 152 -8.85 8.51 5.37
C LEU A 152 -9.88 9.27 6.21
N ARG A 153 -10.05 10.58 5.97
CA ARG A 153 -10.91 11.44 6.77
C ARG A 153 -12.37 11.06 6.54
N GLU A 154 -13.05 10.64 7.60
CA GLU A 154 -14.52 10.65 7.58
C GLU A 154 -14.98 12.10 7.71
N ILE A 155 -15.79 12.53 6.75
CA ILE A 155 -16.51 13.80 6.82
C ILE A 155 -17.63 13.60 7.84
N GLU A 156 -17.81 14.57 8.74
CA GLU A 156 -18.86 14.50 9.74
C GLU A 156 -20.23 14.33 9.06
N ARG A 157 -20.95 13.28 9.46
CA ARG A 157 -22.31 13.02 9.01
C ARG A 157 -23.31 13.72 9.95
N PRO A 158 -24.54 13.96 9.51
CA PRO A 158 -25.60 14.42 10.41
C PRO A 158 -25.76 13.51 11.64
N LYS A 159 -26.08 14.11 12.78
CA LYS A 159 -26.22 13.40 14.06
C LYS A 159 -27.64 12.88 14.27
N GLU A 160 -28.61 13.42 13.56
CA GLU A 160 -30.02 13.06 13.66
C GLU A 160 -30.24 11.65 13.11
N GLN A 161 -30.72 10.77 13.99
CA GLN A 161 -30.92 9.35 13.70
C GLN A 161 -31.83 9.10 12.51
N ILE A 162 -32.82 9.98 12.26
CA ILE A 162 -33.73 9.85 11.12
C ILE A 162 -32.99 9.82 9.79
N TYR A 163 -31.94 10.63 9.61
CA TYR A 163 -31.16 10.69 8.38
C TYR A 163 -30.29 9.44 8.22
N LEU A 164 -29.62 9.03 9.30
CA LEU A 164 -28.74 7.87 9.30
C LEU A 164 -29.52 6.58 9.03
N GLN A 165 -30.63 6.35 9.74
CA GLN A 165 -31.49 5.17 9.57
C GLN A 165 -32.16 5.13 8.19
N THR A 166 -32.59 6.30 7.67
CA THR A 166 -33.19 6.38 6.34
C THR A 166 -32.16 6.05 5.25
N TYR A 167 -30.93 6.55 5.38
CA TYR A 167 -29.83 6.19 4.50
C TYR A 167 -29.52 4.69 4.56
N ASP A 168 -29.35 4.12 5.76
CA ASP A 168 -29.02 2.70 5.91
C ASP A 168 -30.10 1.79 5.31
N LYS A 169 -31.38 2.17 5.49
CA LYS A 169 -32.51 1.50 4.85
C LYS A 169 -32.44 1.60 3.32
N ALA A 170 -32.23 2.80 2.78
CA ALA A 170 -32.14 3.01 1.34
C ALA A 170 -30.98 2.23 0.71
N LYS A 171 -29.81 2.23 1.36
CA LYS A 171 -28.64 1.47 0.93
C LYS A 171 -28.92 -0.02 0.90
N LYS A 172 -29.49 -0.59 1.97
CA LYS A 172 -29.82 -2.02 2.04
C LYS A 172 -30.85 -2.43 0.98
N GLU A 173 -31.86 -1.59 0.75
CA GLU A 173 -32.87 -1.81 -0.29
C GLU A 173 -32.25 -1.78 -1.69
N TYR A 174 -31.35 -0.83 -1.95
CA TYR A 174 -30.63 -0.72 -3.22
C TYR A 174 -29.71 -1.91 -3.48
N GLU A 175 -28.88 -2.30 -2.51
CA GLU A 175 -28.01 -3.48 -2.61
C GLU A 175 -28.83 -4.75 -2.88
N ALA A 176 -29.91 -4.96 -2.14
CA ALA A 176 -30.81 -6.11 -2.36
C ALA A 176 -31.48 -6.08 -3.74
N LEU A 177 -31.82 -4.89 -4.25
CA LEU A 177 -32.39 -4.70 -5.58
C LEU A 177 -31.38 -5.09 -6.66
N LEU A 178 -30.15 -4.59 -6.61
CA LEU A 178 -29.10 -4.93 -7.58
C LEU A 178 -28.81 -6.44 -7.61
N LEU A 179 -28.70 -7.05 -6.42
CA LEU A 179 -28.56 -8.51 -6.28
C LEU A 179 -29.74 -9.29 -6.88
N SER A 180 -30.95 -8.76 -6.77
CA SER A 180 -32.13 -9.39 -7.38
C SER A 180 -32.14 -9.27 -8.90
N ILE A 181 -31.69 -8.14 -9.45
CA ILE A 181 -31.58 -7.92 -10.90
C ILE A 181 -30.53 -8.85 -11.49
N GLU A 182 -29.34 -8.94 -10.86
CA GLU A 182 -28.24 -9.79 -11.33
C GLU A 182 -28.62 -11.28 -11.39
N LYS A 183 -29.49 -11.73 -10.47
CA LYS A 183 -29.93 -13.13 -10.38
C LYS A 183 -31.20 -13.43 -11.17
N GLU A 184 -31.84 -12.43 -11.76
CA GLU A 184 -33.12 -12.61 -12.43
C GLU A 184 -32.91 -13.34 -13.76
N ASP A 185 -33.48 -14.54 -13.87
CA ASP A 185 -33.50 -15.31 -15.12
C ASP A 185 -34.85 -15.13 -15.82
N PHE A 186 -34.82 -14.50 -16.99
CA PHE A 186 -36.00 -14.23 -17.80
C PHE A 186 -36.36 -15.34 -18.78
N TYR A 187 -35.55 -16.41 -18.89
CA TYR A 187 -35.67 -17.41 -19.95
C TYR A 187 -37.03 -18.15 -19.98
N PHE A 188 -37.62 -18.39 -18.81
CA PHE A 188 -38.88 -19.14 -18.66
C PHE A 188 -40.09 -18.27 -18.28
N LYS A 189 -39.97 -16.94 -18.36
CA LYS A 189 -41.02 -16.02 -17.88
C LYS A 189 -41.90 -15.54 -19.03
N SER A 190 -43.21 -15.49 -18.79
CA SER A 190 -44.16 -14.83 -19.69
C SER A 190 -43.92 -13.32 -19.72
N ASP A 191 -44.35 -12.63 -20.78
CA ASP A 191 -44.10 -11.19 -20.90
C ASP A 191 -44.81 -10.38 -19.80
N ASP A 192 -45.97 -10.83 -19.31
CA ASP A 192 -46.64 -10.28 -18.13
C ASP A 192 -45.77 -10.43 -16.87
N GLU A 193 -45.15 -11.58 -16.66
CA GLU A 193 -44.23 -11.80 -15.53
C GLU A 193 -43.00 -10.89 -15.63
N LYS A 194 -42.43 -10.73 -16.84
CA LYS A 194 -41.30 -9.82 -17.07
C LYS A 194 -41.71 -8.37 -16.78
N TRP A 195 -42.88 -7.96 -17.25
CA TRP A 195 -43.40 -6.62 -17.03
C TRP A 195 -43.65 -6.33 -15.55
N ASP A 196 -44.24 -7.27 -14.81
CA ASP A 196 -44.43 -7.16 -13.36
C ASP A 196 -43.11 -7.11 -12.59
N ILE A 197 -42.07 -7.79 -13.08
CA ILE A 197 -40.72 -7.66 -12.54
C ILE A 197 -40.21 -6.22 -12.74
N TYR A 198 -40.25 -5.67 -13.95
CA TYR A 198 -39.78 -4.31 -14.22
C TYR A 198 -40.57 -3.24 -13.44
N LYS A 199 -41.90 -3.38 -13.33
CA LYS A 199 -42.72 -2.48 -12.49
C LYS A 199 -42.28 -2.52 -11.02
N ARG A 200 -42.03 -3.71 -10.47
CA ARG A 200 -41.54 -3.86 -9.08
C ARG A 200 -40.12 -3.32 -8.92
N GLN A 201 -39.23 -3.56 -9.88
CA GLN A 201 -37.87 -3.03 -9.86
C GLN A 201 -37.89 -1.49 -9.90
N PHE A 202 -38.66 -0.89 -10.81
CA PHE A 202 -38.80 0.56 -10.92
C PHE A 202 -39.36 1.18 -9.63
N ALA A 203 -40.42 0.61 -9.06
CA ALA A 203 -40.99 1.08 -7.79
C ALA A 203 -39.97 1.03 -6.64
N LYS A 204 -39.12 0.00 -6.60
CA LYS A 204 -38.04 -0.10 -5.61
C LYS A 204 -36.96 0.95 -5.83
N PHE A 205 -36.52 1.18 -7.08
CA PHE A 205 -35.58 2.26 -7.39
C PHE A 205 -36.13 3.63 -6.97
N GLU A 206 -37.38 3.96 -7.32
CA GLU A 206 -38.02 5.22 -6.92
C GLU A 206 -38.10 5.36 -5.40
N SER A 207 -38.44 4.28 -4.69
CA SER A 207 -38.45 4.26 -3.22
C SER A 207 -37.06 4.51 -2.62
N VAL A 208 -35.99 3.99 -3.23
CA VAL A 208 -34.60 4.28 -2.84
C VAL A 208 -34.26 5.74 -3.11
N ILE A 209 -34.55 6.23 -4.32
CA ILE A 209 -34.29 7.61 -4.75
C ILE A 209 -34.95 8.60 -3.80
N GLN A 210 -36.24 8.43 -3.48
CA GLN A 210 -36.97 9.32 -2.58
C GLN A 210 -36.32 9.41 -1.19
N LYS A 211 -35.88 8.27 -0.63
CA LYS A 211 -35.18 8.25 0.66
C LYS A 211 -33.84 8.97 0.58
N LEU A 212 -33.05 8.73 -0.46
CA LEU A 212 -31.75 9.36 -0.64
C LEU A 212 -31.86 10.86 -0.93
N GLU A 213 -32.83 11.29 -1.75
CA GLU A 213 -33.14 12.69 -2.00
C GLU A 213 -33.56 13.40 -0.71
N PHE A 214 -34.42 12.79 0.10
CA PHE A 214 -34.82 13.33 1.41
C PHE A 214 -33.61 13.54 2.31
N VAL A 215 -32.76 12.52 2.48
CA VAL A 215 -31.56 12.61 3.31
C VAL A 215 -30.61 13.67 2.77
N TYR A 216 -30.20 13.57 1.51
CA TYR A 216 -29.22 14.48 0.93
C TYR A 216 -29.69 15.94 0.94
N THR A 217 -30.95 16.20 0.61
CA THR A 217 -31.49 17.57 0.55
C THR A 217 -31.64 18.20 1.93
N LYS A 218 -31.98 17.41 2.96
CA LYS A 218 -32.23 17.93 4.31
C LYS A 218 -30.99 18.02 5.18
N SER A 219 -30.00 17.13 4.97
CA SER A 219 -28.85 17.04 5.85
C SER A 219 -27.49 17.20 5.16
N ARG A 220 -27.46 17.26 3.83
CA ARG A 220 -26.22 17.28 3.03
C ARG A 220 -25.28 16.12 3.32
N ASP A 221 -25.83 14.99 3.73
CA ASP A 221 -25.08 13.77 3.99
C ASP A 221 -24.35 13.29 2.72
N TYR A 222 -23.02 13.32 2.75
CA TYR A 222 -22.20 13.00 1.59
C TYR A 222 -22.38 11.54 1.12
N LYS A 223 -22.65 10.59 2.03
CA LYS A 223 -22.87 9.18 1.65
C LYS A 223 -24.19 9.02 0.90
N ALA A 224 -25.22 9.74 1.33
CA ALA A 224 -26.49 9.79 0.60
C ALA A 224 -26.31 10.45 -0.77
N GLY A 225 -25.53 11.53 -0.86
CA GLY A 225 -25.20 12.20 -2.11
C GLY A 225 -24.47 11.30 -3.11
N LEU A 226 -23.41 10.60 -2.67
CA LEU A 226 -22.68 9.65 -3.52
C LEU A 226 -23.60 8.53 -4.05
N LEU A 227 -24.37 7.90 -3.15
CA LEU A 227 -25.26 6.81 -3.53
C LEU A 227 -26.39 7.29 -4.46
N LEU A 228 -26.93 8.48 -4.21
CA LEU A 228 -27.94 9.09 -5.10
C LEU A 228 -27.38 9.36 -6.50
N ALA A 229 -26.16 9.89 -6.56
CA ALA A 229 -25.46 10.12 -7.82
C ALA A 229 -25.25 8.79 -8.59
N GLU A 230 -24.86 7.72 -7.89
CA GLU A 230 -24.72 6.39 -8.48
C GLU A 230 -26.05 5.85 -9.04
N VAL A 231 -27.13 5.89 -8.25
CA VAL A 231 -28.46 5.41 -8.67
C VAL A 231 -28.93 6.15 -9.93
N TYR A 232 -28.71 7.46 -10.01
CA TYR A 232 -29.05 8.26 -11.20
C TYR A 232 -28.18 7.96 -12.43
N MET A 233 -27.03 7.31 -12.26
CA MET A 233 -26.18 6.86 -13.37
C MET A 233 -26.35 5.38 -13.70
N ASN A 234 -27.28 4.68 -13.03
CA ASN A 234 -27.51 3.25 -13.21
C ASN A 234 -28.44 2.98 -14.41
N ASP A 235 -27.97 2.22 -15.40
CA ASP A 235 -28.75 1.85 -16.60
C ASP A 235 -30.00 1.03 -16.23
N ASP A 236 -29.92 0.14 -15.23
CA ASP A 236 -31.03 -0.75 -14.82
C ASP A 236 -32.24 0.05 -14.29
N TYR A 237 -31.98 1.20 -13.66
CA TYR A 237 -33.04 2.11 -13.23
C TYR A 237 -33.85 2.60 -14.45
N TYR A 238 -33.18 3.00 -15.52
CA TYR A 238 -33.83 3.52 -16.71
C TYR A 238 -34.47 2.41 -17.56
N VAL A 239 -33.86 1.23 -17.61
CA VAL A 239 -34.47 0.04 -18.22
C VAL A 239 -35.77 -0.30 -17.49
N ALA A 240 -35.75 -0.40 -16.17
CA ALA A 240 -36.95 -0.65 -15.38
C ALA A 240 -37.99 0.47 -15.56
N ALA A 241 -37.57 1.75 -15.57
CA ALA A 241 -38.47 2.89 -15.75
C ALA A 241 -39.17 2.88 -17.12
N ALA A 242 -38.44 2.56 -18.18
CA ALA A 242 -39.00 2.47 -19.53
C ALA A 242 -39.93 1.28 -19.67
N LEU A 243 -39.50 0.09 -19.23
CA LEU A 243 -40.27 -1.15 -19.41
C LEU A 243 -41.45 -1.27 -18.45
N ALA A 244 -41.43 -0.60 -17.30
CA ALA A 244 -42.60 -0.46 -16.44
C ALA A 244 -43.74 0.32 -17.12
N GLN A 245 -43.41 1.29 -17.98
CA GLN A 245 -44.37 2.18 -18.67
C GLN A 245 -44.71 1.70 -20.09
N TYR A 246 -43.74 1.09 -20.76
CA TYR A 246 -43.79 0.70 -22.17
C TYR A 246 -43.23 -0.73 -22.32
N PRO A 247 -43.98 -1.77 -21.88
CA PRO A 247 -43.60 -3.17 -22.08
C PRO A 247 -43.52 -3.54 -23.57
N TYR A 248 -42.77 -4.60 -23.85
CA TYR A 248 -42.43 -5.08 -25.20
C TYR A 248 -43.44 -6.03 -25.84
N ASP A 249 -43.40 -6.10 -27.19
CA ASP A 249 -43.83 -7.26 -28.00
C ASP A 249 -42.66 -7.99 -28.75
N ASP A 250 -41.50 -7.37 -29.08
CA ASP A 250 -40.27 -8.07 -29.60
C ASP A 250 -38.94 -7.24 -29.42
N LYS A 251 -37.77 -7.91 -29.50
CA LYS A 251 -36.39 -7.45 -29.23
C LYS A 251 -35.92 -6.14 -29.88
N GLU A 252 -36.62 -5.59 -30.88
CA GLU A 252 -36.24 -4.32 -31.53
C GLU A 252 -36.72 -3.03 -30.81
N GLU A 253 -37.53 -3.11 -29.75
CA GLU A 253 -38.17 -1.92 -29.13
C GLU A 253 -37.50 -1.27 -27.90
N LEU A 254 -36.37 -1.78 -27.33
CA LEU A 254 -35.80 -1.19 -26.07
C LEU A 254 -35.50 0.28 -26.28
N SER A 255 -34.84 0.53 -27.40
CA SER A 255 -34.34 1.83 -27.81
C SER A 255 -35.49 2.83 -27.93
N LEU A 256 -36.68 2.40 -28.33
CA LEU A 256 -37.88 3.24 -28.43
C LEU A 256 -38.44 3.56 -27.05
N SER A 257 -38.60 2.57 -26.17
CA SER A 257 -39.07 2.77 -24.80
C SER A 257 -38.12 3.67 -24.00
N ILE A 258 -36.81 3.46 -24.14
CA ILE A 258 -35.78 4.32 -23.54
C ILE A 258 -35.83 5.75 -24.13
N LYS A 259 -36.01 5.90 -25.46
CA LYS A 259 -36.13 7.22 -26.11
C LYS A 259 -37.32 8.02 -25.58
N ARG A 260 -38.42 7.36 -25.21
CA ARG A 260 -39.61 8.03 -24.62
C ARG A 260 -39.30 8.69 -23.28
N ILE A 261 -38.39 8.13 -22.49
CA ILE A 261 -37.98 8.67 -21.18
C ILE A 261 -36.69 9.50 -21.23
N LYS A 262 -36.22 9.89 -22.42
CA LYS A 262 -34.95 10.63 -22.60
C LYS A 262 -34.81 11.87 -21.72
N SER A 263 -35.89 12.64 -21.52
CA SER A 263 -35.87 13.86 -20.71
C SER A 263 -35.61 13.54 -19.23
N THR A 264 -36.19 12.46 -18.73
CA THR A 264 -35.94 11.94 -17.38
C THR A 264 -34.48 11.52 -17.22
N ILE A 265 -33.94 10.77 -18.19
CA ILE A 265 -32.52 10.35 -18.21
C ILE A 265 -31.62 11.58 -18.15
N GLN A 266 -31.86 12.58 -19.01
CA GLN A 266 -31.09 13.81 -19.07
C GLN A 266 -31.17 14.62 -17.78
N ALA A 267 -32.34 14.72 -17.16
CA ALA A 267 -32.53 15.47 -15.92
C ALA A 267 -31.82 14.81 -14.72
N LYS A 268 -31.99 13.50 -14.55
CA LYS A 268 -31.40 12.74 -13.44
C LYS A 268 -29.88 12.60 -13.59
N THR A 269 -29.35 12.34 -14.79
CA THR A 269 -27.90 12.30 -15.04
C THR A 269 -27.24 13.67 -14.81
N LYS A 270 -27.86 14.77 -15.25
CA LYS A 270 -27.40 16.12 -14.92
C LYS A 270 -27.40 16.37 -13.40
N ARG A 271 -28.45 15.93 -12.70
CA ARG A 271 -28.53 16.07 -11.24
C ARG A 271 -27.42 15.27 -10.56
N SER A 272 -27.10 14.08 -11.04
CA SER A 272 -25.98 13.26 -10.55
C SER A 272 -24.65 14.00 -10.64
N VAL A 273 -24.32 14.56 -11.81
CA VAL A 273 -23.10 15.37 -12.00
C VAL A 273 -23.07 16.55 -11.03
N ASN A 274 -24.19 17.27 -10.88
CA ASN A 274 -24.25 18.40 -9.95
C ASN A 274 -24.00 17.97 -8.50
N ILE A 275 -24.55 16.83 -8.06
CA ILE A 275 -24.29 16.29 -6.72
C ILE A 275 -22.80 15.98 -6.55
N LEU A 276 -22.15 15.32 -7.52
CA LEU A 276 -20.73 15.03 -7.44
C LEU A 276 -19.88 16.30 -7.35
N LEU A 277 -20.21 17.33 -8.14
CA LEU A 277 -19.55 18.63 -8.08
C LEU A 277 -19.77 19.35 -6.73
N GLU A 278 -20.99 19.34 -6.20
CA GLU A 278 -21.33 19.86 -4.86
C GLU A 278 -20.46 19.19 -3.77
N LEU A 279 -20.28 17.86 -3.85
CA LEU A 279 -19.45 17.10 -2.90
C LEU A 279 -17.94 17.36 -3.06
N ILE A 280 -17.47 17.54 -4.29
CA ILE A 280 -16.08 17.94 -4.56
C ILE A 280 -15.80 19.33 -3.98
N GLU A 281 -16.69 20.29 -4.24
CA GLU A 281 -16.55 21.66 -3.75
C GLU A 281 -16.58 21.73 -2.23
N ALA A 282 -17.53 21.03 -1.59
CA ALA A 282 -17.69 21.06 -0.14
C ALA A 282 -16.55 20.33 0.61
N TYR A 283 -16.07 19.21 0.06
CA TYR A 283 -15.25 18.28 0.86
C TYR A 283 -13.97 17.79 0.18
N ASN A 284 -13.74 18.11 -1.09
CA ASN A 284 -12.73 17.44 -1.93
C ASN A 284 -12.87 15.91 -1.86
N LEU A 285 -14.10 15.42 -1.94
CA LEU A 285 -14.43 14.02 -1.68
C LEU A 285 -13.78 13.09 -2.74
N PRO A 286 -12.94 12.12 -2.35
CA PRO A 286 -12.20 11.28 -3.29
C PRO A 286 -13.12 10.49 -4.23
N ASP A 287 -14.15 9.85 -3.69
CA ASP A 287 -15.07 9.02 -4.47
C ASP A 287 -15.98 9.84 -5.38
N ALA A 288 -16.14 11.14 -5.11
CA ALA A 288 -16.84 12.04 -6.04
C ALA A 288 -15.97 12.33 -7.27
N TYR A 289 -14.65 12.51 -7.12
CA TYR A 289 -13.73 12.58 -8.26
C TYR A 289 -13.79 11.29 -9.10
N TYR A 290 -13.83 10.12 -8.45
CA TYR A 290 -13.98 8.85 -9.16
C TYR A 290 -15.34 8.73 -9.86
N GLY A 291 -16.42 9.19 -9.25
CA GLY A 291 -17.74 9.30 -9.88
C GLY A 291 -17.70 10.15 -11.16
N MET A 292 -16.99 11.29 -11.14
CA MET A 292 -16.80 12.14 -12.31
C MET A 292 -15.98 11.43 -13.41
N TYR A 293 -14.93 10.68 -13.05
CA TYR A 293 -14.21 9.84 -13.99
C TYR A 293 -15.13 8.80 -14.65
N ARG A 294 -15.90 8.05 -13.84
CA ARG A 294 -16.84 7.03 -14.32
C ARG A 294 -17.85 7.64 -15.27
N TYR A 295 -18.38 8.81 -14.95
CA TYR A 295 -19.27 9.56 -15.83
C TYR A 295 -18.62 9.84 -17.20
N CYS A 296 -17.41 10.40 -17.21
CA CYS A 296 -16.70 10.74 -18.45
C CYS A 296 -16.34 9.50 -19.29
N VAL A 297 -16.00 8.37 -18.66
CA VAL A 297 -15.73 7.10 -19.37
C VAL A 297 -17.01 6.49 -19.94
N ILE A 298 -18.10 6.51 -19.17
CA ILE A 298 -19.39 5.95 -19.56
C ILE A 298 -19.95 6.64 -20.81
N GLN A 299 -19.74 7.95 -20.95
CA GLN A 299 -20.09 8.71 -22.17
C GLN A 299 -19.41 8.19 -23.45
N LYS A 300 -18.26 7.52 -23.32
CA LYS A 300 -17.48 7.00 -24.45
C LYS A 300 -17.78 5.53 -24.77
N GLN A 301 -18.61 4.84 -23.98
CA GLN A 301 -18.94 3.43 -24.22
C GLN A 301 -19.98 3.28 -25.33
N SER A 302 -19.57 2.73 -26.47
CA SER A 302 -20.47 2.31 -27.55
C SER A 302 -21.29 1.08 -27.13
N GLY A 303 -22.62 1.14 -27.24
CA GLY A 303 -23.49 -0.05 -27.16
C GLY A 303 -24.59 -0.05 -26.09
N SER A 304 -24.63 0.92 -25.16
CA SER A 304 -25.80 1.07 -24.26
C SER A 304 -26.87 1.94 -24.92
N VAL A 305 -28.11 1.44 -24.93
CA VAL A 305 -29.29 2.16 -25.42
C VAL A 305 -29.72 3.31 -24.50
N VAL A 306 -29.26 3.34 -23.25
CA VAL A 306 -29.55 4.38 -22.26
C VAL A 306 -28.54 5.51 -22.33
N LYS A 307 -27.24 5.18 -22.36
CA LYS A 307 -26.13 6.13 -22.24
C LYS A 307 -26.09 7.18 -23.35
N VAL A 308 -26.66 6.87 -24.52
CA VAL A 308 -26.81 7.84 -25.63
C VAL A 308 -27.64 9.07 -25.26
N TYR A 309 -28.47 8.99 -24.20
CA TYR A 309 -29.29 10.10 -23.72
C TYR A 309 -28.72 10.77 -22.47
N TYR A 310 -27.54 10.42 -21.99
CA TYR A 310 -26.95 11.06 -20.81
C TYR A 310 -26.64 12.53 -21.12
N ASN A 311 -27.05 13.42 -20.22
CA ASN A 311 -26.78 14.85 -20.39
C ASN A 311 -25.44 15.21 -19.74
N ALA A 312 -24.41 15.41 -20.56
CA ALA A 312 -23.17 16.01 -20.09
C ALA A 312 -23.32 17.52 -20.03
N PRO A 313 -23.31 18.14 -18.82
CA PRO A 313 -22.90 19.53 -18.75
C PRO A 313 -21.56 19.67 -19.47
N ASN A 314 -21.22 20.85 -19.99
CA ASN A 314 -19.90 21.13 -20.55
C ASN A 314 -18.83 21.01 -19.44
N ILE A 315 -18.47 19.78 -19.07
CA ILE A 315 -17.40 19.46 -18.14
C ILE A 315 -16.13 19.56 -18.98
N ILE A 316 -15.41 20.67 -18.83
CA ILE A 316 -14.22 21.04 -19.64
C ILE A 316 -13.03 20.10 -19.40
N LYS A 317 -13.19 19.03 -18.60
CA LYS A 317 -12.09 18.20 -18.08
C LYS A 317 -12.15 16.78 -18.64
N THR A 318 -10.99 16.21 -18.92
CA THR A 318 -10.85 14.86 -19.47
C THR A 318 -11.11 13.78 -18.40
N PRO A 319 -11.45 12.53 -18.77
CA PRO A 319 -11.54 11.43 -17.81
C PRO A 319 -10.25 11.27 -16.98
N GLU A 320 -9.09 11.40 -17.61
CA GLU A 320 -7.78 11.23 -16.98
C GLU A 320 -7.57 12.27 -15.88
N TYR A 321 -8.01 13.52 -16.10
CA TYR A 321 -7.95 14.57 -15.08
C TYR A 321 -8.71 14.18 -13.80
N TRP A 322 -9.93 13.67 -13.94
CA TRP A 322 -10.74 13.25 -12.79
C TRP A 322 -10.17 12.03 -12.08
N PHE A 323 -9.61 11.10 -12.86
CA PHE A 323 -9.03 9.88 -12.33
C PHE A 323 -7.77 10.16 -11.52
N GLU A 324 -6.87 11.02 -12.01
CA GLU A 324 -5.67 11.44 -11.28
C GLU A 324 -6.02 12.13 -9.96
N LEU A 325 -7.06 12.98 -9.93
CA LEU A 325 -7.55 13.57 -8.69
C LEU A 325 -8.13 12.51 -7.75
N ALA A 326 -8.91 11.55 -8.27
CA ALA A 326 -9.43 10.46 -7.45
C ALA A 326 -8.29 9.69 -6.76
N LEU A 327 -7.22 9.38 -7.49
CA LEU A 327 -6.02 8.74 -6.94
C LEU A 327 -5.32 9.62 -5.90
N GLN A 328 -5.04 10.87 -6.24
CA GLN A 328 -4.34 11.82 -5.37
C GLN A 328 -5.07 12.05 -4.03
N TYR A 329 -6.40 12.10 -4.07
CA TYR A 329 -7.22 12.30 -2.88
C TYR A 329 -7.56 11.01 -2.13
N GLY A 330 -7.22 9.84 -2.67
CA GLY A 330 -7.36 8.56 -1.96
C GLY A 330 -8.69 7.84 -2.20
N SER A 331 -9.26 7.89 -3.42
CA SER A 331 -10.50 7.17 -3.73
C SER A 331 -10.28 5.67 -3.77
N TYR A 332 -10.94 4.97 -2.87
CA TYR A 332 -10.82 3.52 -2.75
C TYR A 332 -11.12 2.81 -4.08
N ASP A 333 -12.18 3.23 -4.77
CA ASP A 333 -12.61 2.58 -6.01
C ASP A 333 -11.66 2.85 -7.19
N ALA A 334 -11.01 4.02 -7.22
CA ALA A 334 -9.98 4.31 -8.24
C ALA A 334 -8.74 3.41 -8.07
N PHE A 335 -8.31 3.18 -6.83
CA PHE A 335 -7.23 2.23 -6.54
C PHE A 335 -7.65 0.79 -6.89
N LYS A 336 -8.90 0.43 -6.61
CA LYS A 336 -9.43 -0.92 -6.86
C LYS A 336 -9.53 -1.22 -8.36
N SER A 337 -9.90 -0.24 -9.19
CA SER A 337 -9.91 -0.43 -10.64
C SER A 337 -8.49 -0.70 -11.16
N LEU A 338 -7.49 0.04 -10.68
CA LEU A 338 -6.11 -0.16 -11.13
C LEU A 338 -5.51 -1.49 -10.68
N SER A 339 -5.74 -1.91 -9.43
CA SER A 339 -5.18 -3.17 -8.94
C SER A 339 -5.63 -4.38 -9.78
N ASN A 340 -6.85 -4.32 -10.33
CA ASN A 340 -7.41 -5.39 -11.15
C ASN A 340 -6.88 -5.38 -12.59
N ASP A 341 -6.57 -4.21 -13.14
CA ASP A 341 -6.13 -4.04 -14.54
C ASP A 341 -4.60 -4.23 -14.71
N LEU A 342 -3.84 -4.32 -13.62
CA LEU A 342 -2.39 -4.34 -13.64
C LEU A 342 -1.79 -5.74 -13.75
N ASN A 343 -1.19 -6.03 -14.90
CA ASN A 343 -0.45 -7.27 -15.16
C ASN A 343 0.93 -7.35 -14.46
N ARG A 344 1.30 -6.37 -13.62
CA ARG A 344 2.63 -6.30 -12.99
C ARG A 344 2.54 -6.44 -11.47
N GLU A 345 3.04 -7.57 -10.97
CA GLU A 345 2.98 -7.94 -9.54
C GLU A 345 3.49 -6.86 -8.57
N LEU A 346 4.68 -6.28 -8.76
CA LEU A 346 5.22 -5.26 -7.84
C LEU A 346 4.37 -3.98 -7.81
N LEU A 347 3.92 -3.53 -8.98
CA LEU A 347 3.09 -2.34 -9.08
C LEU A 347 1.72 -2.61 -8.45
N ASN A 348 1.11 -3.76 -8.76
CA ASN A 348 -0.12 -4.20 -8.12
C ASN A 348 0.03 -4.31 -6.59
N ALA A 349 1.18 -4.79 -6.09
CA ALA A 349 1.45 -4.88 -4.65
C ALA A 349 1.39 -3.50 -3.96
N GLU A 350 1.95 -2.47 -4.59
CA GLU A 350 1.94 -1.10 -4.06
C GLU A 350 0.57 -0.40 -4.20
N TYR A 351 -0.25 -0.79 -5.19
CA TYR A 351 -1.68 -0.43 -5.27
C TYR A 351 -2.51 -1.18 -4.20
N CYS A 352 -2.23 -2.45 -3.96
CA CYS A 352 -2.84 -3.22 -2.88
C CYS A 352 -2.48 -2.64 -1.52
N LEU A 353 -1.24 -2.15 -1.35
CA LEU A 353 -0.82 -1.47 -0.13
C LEU A 353 -1.63 -0.20 0.09
N SER A 354 -1.86 0.53 -0.98
CA SER A 354 -2.72 1.69 -1.04
C SER A 354 -4.18 1.38 -0.63
N LEU A 355 -4.77 0.33 -1.20
CA LEU A 355 -6.09 -0.17 -0.78
C LEU A 355 -6.10 -0.57 0.70
N GLY A 356 -5.02 -1.20 1.13
CA GLY A 356 -4.64 -1.46 2.51
C GLY A 356 -4.89 -0.23 3.34
N ILE A 357 -4.07 0.81 3.15
CA ILE A 357 -4.12 2.11 3.83
C ILE A 357 -5.54 2.69 3.80
N LEU A 358 -6.24 2.62 2.67
CA LEU A 358 -7.58 3.18 2.51
C LEU A 358 -8.69 2.45 3.29
N GLY A 359 -8.42 1.30 3.90
CA GLY A 359 -9.37 0.58 4.75
C GLY A 359 -9.64 -0.86 4.36
N ASN A 360 -9.20 -1.30 3.18
CA ASN A 360 -9.32 -2.70 2.79
C ASN A 360 -8.18 -3.52 3.40
N LYS A 361 -8.49 -4.19 4.51
CA LYS A 361 -7.55 -5.00 5.28
C LYS A 361 -6.91 -6.12 4.42
N ASP A 362 -7.64 -6.69 3.46
CA ASP A 362 -7.14 -7.71 2.53
C ASP A 362 -6.05 -7.15 1.60
N GLY A 363 -6.15 -5.86 1.28
CA GLY A 363 -5.18 -5.15 0.44
C GLY A 363 -3.77 -5.26 1.00
N PHE A 364 -3.61 -5.16 2.33
CA PHE A 364 -2.32 -5.37 2.97
C PHE A 364 -1.76 -6.80 2.80
N ILE A 365 -2.61 -7.83 2.78
CA ILE A 365 -2.13 -9.20 2.53
C ILE A 365 -1.63 -9.37 1.10
N TRP A 366 -2.38 -8.88 0.12
CA TRP A 366 -1.98 -8.90 -1.28
C TRP A 366 -0.72 -8.08 -1.53
N ALA A 367 -0.63 -6.90 -0.90
CA ALA A 367 0.57 -6.09 -0.90
C ALA A 367 1.77 -6.89 -0.41
N GLY A 368 1.66 -7.53 0.77
CA GLY A 368 2.78 -8.28 1.32
C GLY A 368 3.19 -9.48 0.46
N LEU A 369 2.25 -10.21 -0.15
CA LEU A 369 2.59 -11.31 -1.07
C LEU A 369 3.40 -10.81 -2.27
N GLY A 370 2.94 -9.72 -2.90
CA GLY A 370 3.65 -9.14 -4.03
C GLY A 370 5.01 -8.55 -3.61
N LEU A 371 5.05 -7.74 -2.56
CA LEU A 371 6.29 -7.14 -2.04
C LEU A 371 7.35 -8.20 -1.72
N ASN A 372 6.98 -9.30 -1.06
CA ASN A 372 7.91 -10.37 -0.71
C ASN A 372 8.53 -11.03 -1.96
N ARG A 373 7.73 -11.25 -3.02
CA ARG A 373 8.20 -11.80 -4.30
C ARG A 373 9.22 -10.90 -5.01
N TRP A 374 9.30 -9.63 -4.64
CA TRP A 374 10.16 -8.66 -5.31
C TRP A 374 11.34 -8.20 -4.45
N GLY A 375 11.60 -8.87 -3.34
CA GLY A 375 12.68 -8.50 -2.44
C GLY A 375 12.30 -7.30 -1.58
N PHE A 376 11.08 -7.27 -1.04
CA PHE A 376 10.63 -6.33 -0.01
C PHE A 376 10.04 -7.08 1.18
N ALA A 377 10.69 -8.16 1.62
CA ALA A 377 10.22 -9.06 2.67
C ALA A 377 9.84 -8.32 3.97
N THR A 378 10.61 -7.32 4.37
CA THR A 378 10.37 -6.56 5.60
C THR A 378 9.08 -5.74 5.51
N ARG A 379 8.92 -4.99 4.42
CA ARG A 379 7.69 -4.23 4.11
C ARG A 379 6.50 -5.16 3.86
N ALA A 380 6.73 -6.37 3.38
CA ALA A 380 5.70 -7.39 3.25
C ALA A 380 5.21 -7.88 4.62
N SER A 381 6.13 -8.24 5.50
CA SER A 381 5.82 -8.61 6.89
C SER A 381 5.08 -7.47 7.60
N GLN A 382 5.45 -6.21 7.34
CA GLN A 382 4.69 -5.06 7.83
C GLN A 382 3.23 -5.05 7.43
N ALA A 383 2.98 -5.19 6.13
CA ALA A 383 1.63 -5.19 5.61
C ALA A 383 0.85 -6.37 6.22
N HIS A 384 1.47 -7.55 6.33
CA HIS A 384 0.85 -8.72 6.97
C HIS A 384 0.52 -8.48 8.44
N ILE A 385 1.46 -7.96 9.23
CA ILE A 385 1.24 -7.63 10.64
C ILE A 385 0.13 -6.60 10.79
N LEU A 386 0.11 -5.57 9.95
CA LEU A 386 -0.93 -4.55 9.97
C LEU A 386 -2.30 -5.14 9.62
N ALA A 387 -2.39 -6.01 8.61
CA ALA A 387 -3.62 -6.72 8.29
C ALA A 387 -4.16 -7.49 9.50
N LEU A 388 -3.27 -8.19 10.21
CA LEU A 388 -3.59 -8.95 11.43
C LEU A 388 -4.00 -8.05 12.59
N GLN A 389 -3.28 -6.94 12.83
CA GLN A 389 -3.63 -5.91 13.82
C GLN A 389 -5.03 -5.35 13.56
N LEU A 390 -5.39 -5.25 12.29
CA LEU A 390 -6.68 -4.77 11.85
C LEU A 390 -7.76 -5.86 11.83
N GLY A 391 -7.44 -7.10 12.25
CA GLY A 391 -8.40 -8.19 12.43
C GLY A 391 -8.67 -9.04 11.20
N TYR A 392 -7.82 -8.96 10.16
CA TYR A 392 -7.93 -9.80 8.96
C TYR A 392 -7.21 -11.13 9.13
N GLU A 393 -7.92 -12.27 9.09
CA GLU A 393 -7.37 -13.58 9.45
C GLU A 393 -7.87 -14.71 8.55
N ASN A 394 -7.62 -14.60 7.25
CA ASN A 394 -7.98 -15.69 6.34
C ASN A 394 -6.97 -16.86 6.47
N GLU A 395 -7.42 -18.01 6.97
CA GLU A 395 -6.60 -19.21 7.16
C GLU A 395 -5.94 -19.70 5.85
N LEU A 396 -6.55 -19.47 4.68
CA LEU A 396 -5.95 -19.84 3.39
C LEU A 396 -4.69 -19.02 3.05
N ARG A 397 -4.57 -17.81 3.61
CA ARG A 397 -3.45 -16.90 3.34
C ARG A 397 -2.43 -16.83 4.47
N LEU A 398 -2.79 -17.29 5.67
CA LEU A 398 -1.96 -17.24 6.87
C LEU A 398 -1.57 -18.68 7.27
N GLY A 399 -0.28 -18.99 7.24
CA GLY A 399 0.21 -20.33 7.58
C GLY A 399 -0.23 -20.80 8.99
N LYS A 400 -0.31 -22.13 9.19
CA LYS A 400 -0.85 -22.74 10.43
C LYS A 400 -0.19 -22.23 11.73
N GLN A 401 1.10 -21.94 11.71
CA GLN A 401 1.81 -21.42 12.89
C GLN A 401 1.32 -20.02 13.31
N TYR A 402 0.99 -19.17 12.33
CA TYR A 402 0.51 -17.81 12.57
C TYR A 402 -0.89 -17.85 13.17
N MET A 403 -1.74 -18.73 12.64
CA MET A 403 -3.08 -18.92 13.19
C MET A 403 -3.03 -19.40 14.65
N LYS A 404 -2.05 -20.24 15.01
CA LYS A 404 -1.84 -20.64 16.41
C LYS A 404 -1.43 -19.47 17.31
N LEU A 405 -0.59 -18.55 16.81
CA LEU A 405 -0.20 -17.34 17.54
C LEU A 405 -1.39 -16.38 17.70
N LEU A 406 -2.12 -16.12 16.62
CA LEU A 406 -3.25 -15.19 16.59
C LEU A 406 -4.40 -15.64 17.50
N LYS A 407 -4.65 -16.96 17.59
CA LYS A 407 -5.63 -17.53 18.52
C LYS A 407 -5.29 -17.27 20.00
N LYS A 408 -4.04 -16.95 20.35
CA LYS A 408 -3.61 -16.65 21.73
C LYS A 408 -3.72 -15.16 22.10
N ILE A 409 -3.76 -14.27 21.11
CA ILE A 409 -3.88 -12.83 21.33
C ILE A 409 -5.37 -12.51 21.28
N PRO A 410 -6.01 -11.89 22.28
CA PRO A 410 -7.43 -11.57 22.20
C PRO A 410 -7.69 -10.41 21.24
N LYS A 411 -8.88 -10.38 20.65
CA LYS A 411 -9.37 -9.18 19.94
C LYS A 411 -9.96 -8.19 20.94
N ASP A 412 -9.87 -6.91 20.62
CA ASP A 412 -10.64 -5.89 21.33
C ASP A 412 -12.11 -5.85 20.86
N GLU A 413 -12.91 -4.99 21.50
CA GLU A 413 -14.34 -4.82 21.19
C GLU A 413 -14.63 -4.39 19.74
N TYR A 414 -13.64 -3.84 19.02
CA TYR A 414 -13.74 -3.45 17.61
C TYR A 414 -13.25 -4.55 16.66
N GLY A 415 -12.93 -5.74 17.19
CA GLY A 415 -12.40 -6.86 16.42
C GLY A 415 -10.95 -6.67 15.98
N LEU A 416 -10.23 -5.69 16.53
CA LEU A 416 -8.82 -5.42 16.24
C LEU A 416 -7.92 -6.24 17.17
N ARG A 417 -6.65 -6.43 16.77
CA ARG A 417 -5.61 -7.07 17.57
C ARG A 417 -4.56 -6.03 17.96
N PRO A 418 -4.88 -5.12 18.89
CA PRO A 418 -3.90 -4.14 19.34
C PRO A 418 -2.71 -4.86 19.99
N PHE A 419 -1.56 -4.19 20.00
CA PHE A 419 -0.35 -4.72 20.63
C PHE A 419 0.22 -6.00 20.01
N LEU A 420 -0.27 -6.47 18.85
CA LEU A 420 0.30 -7.64 18.15
C LEU A 420 1.83 -7.56 18.04
N THR A 421 2.38 -6.37 17.79
CA THR A 421 3.81 -6.06 17.71
C THR A 421 4.61 -6.37 19.00
N GLU A 422 3.95 -6.51 20.14
CA GLU A 422 4.58 -6.91 21.41
C GLU A 422 4.86 -8.43 21.48
N TYR A 423 4.23 -9.23 20.59
CA TYR A 423 4.16 -10.71 20.70
C TYR A 423 4.73 -11.48 19.49
N ILE A 424 5.41 -10.82 18.55
CA ILE A 424 5.83 -11.44 17.27
C ILE A 424 7.20 -12.14 17.42
N ASP A 425 7.30 -13.31 16.81
CA ASP A 425 8.52 -14.13 16.71
C ASP A 425 9.59 -13.45 15.82
N ILE A 426 10.87 -13.61 16.19
CA ILE A 426 12.01 -13.13 15.39
C ILE A 426 12.15 -13.88 14.06
N LEU A 427 11.63 -15.11 13.96
CA LEU A 427 11.63 -15.91 12.73
C LEU A 427 10.82 -15.31 11.57
N PHE A 428 9.99 -14.29 11.83
CA PHE A 428 9.16 -13.61 10.82
C PHE A 428 9.96 -12.80 9.79
N SER A 429 11.30 -12.82 9.88
CA SER A 429 12.09 -11.67 9.47
C SER A 429 13.55 -11.97 9.13
N GLU A 430 13.82 -13.15 8.57
CA GLU A 430 15.10 -13.37 7.89
C GLU A 430 15.23 -12.38 6.72
N GLU A 431 15.73 -11.19 7.04
CA GLU A 431 15.81 -10.06 6.17
C GLU A 431 17.15 -10.10 5.46
N LEU A 432 17.14 -10.64 4.26
CA LEU A 432 18.29 -10.59 3.35
C LEU A 432 18.22 -9.37 2.42
N ASN A 433 17.46 -8.36 2.83
CA ASN A 433 17.17 -7.13 2.08
C ASN A 433 18.07 -5.95 2.44
N ARG A 434 19.05 -6.17 3.32
CA ARG A 434 20.11 -5.21 3.66
C ARG A 434 20.93 -4.80 2.45
N THR A 435 20.89 -5.64 1.43
CA THR A 435 21.46 -5.40 0.14
C THR A 435 20.39 -4.69 -0.68
N ASN A 436 20.63 -3.43 -1.01
CA ASN A 436 20.03 -2.68 -2.11
C ASN A 436 20.17 -3.38 -3.51
N TYR A 437 20.40 -4.69 -3.54
CA TYR A 437 20.75 -5.48 -4.70
C TYR A 437 19.46 -6.16 -5.21
N GLU A 438 19.19 -6.10 -6.51
CA GLU A 438 18.37 -7.14 -7.17
C GLU A 438 18.95 -8.53 -6.82
N GLY A 439 18.13 -9.56 -6.73
CA GLY A 439 17.57 -10.18 -7.91
C GLY A 439 17.10 -11.59 -7.61
N ASP A 440 16.36 -11.76 -6.52
CA ASP A 440 15.55 -12.96 -6.33
C ASP A 440 14.40 -12.64 -5.36
N PRO A 441 13.14 -13.04 -5.64
CA PRO A 441 12.12 -13.18 -4.61
C PRO A 441 12.72 -13.68 -3.31
N SER A 442 12.61 -12.90 -2.22
CA SER A 442 13.00 -13.37 -0.89
C SER A 442 12.37 -14.73 -0.60
N PHE A 443 11.19 -14.99 -1.17
CA PHE A 443 10.52 -16.29 -1.19
C PHE A 443 11.37 -17.44 -1.76
N LEU A 444 11.92 -17.36 -2.98
CA LEU A 444 12.68 -18.46 -3.59
C LEU A 444 13.98 -18.73 -2.83
N ARG A 445 14.63 -17.65 -2.38
CA ARG A 445 15.81 -17.76 -1.52
C ARG A 445 15.47 -18.42 -0.18
N LEU A 446 14.37 -18.03 0.45
CA LEU A 446 13.89 -18.64 1.69
C LEU A 446 13.52 -20.11 1.49
N GLU A 447 12.87 -20.48 0.37
CA GLU A 447 12.59 -21.87 0.04
C GLU A 447 13.88 -22.68 -0.08
N PHE A 448 14.86 -22.18 -0.83
CA PHE A 448 16.18 -22.80 -0.96
C PHE A 448 16.90 -22.98 0.38
N LEU A 449 16.92 -21.94 1.22
CA LEU A 449 17.53 -22.02 2.55
C LEU A 449 16.77 -23.01 3.45
N ASN A 450 15.43 -23.02 3.39
CA ASN A 450 14.60 -23.98 4.13
C ASN A 450 14.81 -25.42 3.66
N GLU A 451 15.00 -25.66 2.37
CA GLU A 451 15.34 -26.99 1.84
C GLU A 451 16.69 -27.46 2.36
N LYS A 452 17.71 -26.59 2.37
CA LYS A 452 19.02 -26.90 2.97
C LYS A 452 18.95 -27.14 4.47
N ILE A 453 18.07 -26.44 5.19
CA ILE A 453 17.81 -26.71 6.61
C ILE A 453 17.16 -28.09 6.77
N LYS A 454 16.14 -28.40 5.96
CA LYS A 454 15.43 -29.69 6.00
C LYS A 454 16.34 -30.87 5.63
N SER A 455 17.27 -30.68 4.69
CA SER A 455 18.26 -31.70 4.30
C SER A 455 19.39 -31.87 5.32
N GLY A 456 19.50 -30.97 6.31
CA GLY A 456 20.56 -30.97 7.32
C GLY A 456 21.88 -30.36 6.84
N GLU A 457 21.93 -29.80 5.63
CA GLU A 457 23.09 -29.10 5.09
C GLU A 457 23.35 -27.75 5.79
N LEU A 458 22.29 -27.13 6.30
CA LEU A 458 22.35 -25.88 7.06
C LEU A 458 21.63 -26.02 8.40
N LEU A 459 22.14 -25.32 9.42
CA LEU A 459 21.39 -25.07 10.66
C LEU A 459 20.67 -23.73 10.56
N SER A 460 19.42 -23.69 11.02
CA SER A 460 18.72 -22.42 11.19
C SER A 460 19.52 -21.50 12.13
N PRO A 461 19.64 -20.18 11.85
CA PRO A 461 20.33 -19.25 12.73
C PRO A 461 19.77 -19.19 14.15
N THR A 462 18.50 -19.55 14.32
CA THR A 462 17.80 -19.54 15.61
C THR A 462 17.81 -20.91 16.31
N ASP A 463 18.35 -21.95 15.68
CA ASP A 463 18.42 -23.29 16.27
C ASP A 463 19.26 -23.24 17.57
N PRO A 464 18.82 -23.87 18.68
CA PRO A 464 19.58 -23.91 19.92
C PRO A 464 21.01 -24.46 19.79
N LYS A 465 21.28 -25.26 18.75
CA LYS A 465 22.61 -25.83 18.44
C LYS A 465 23.45 -24.91 17.54
N ALA A 466 22.89 -23.81 17.02
CA ALA A 466 23.59 -22.92 16.10
C ALA A 466 24.77 -22.20 16.79
N THR A 467 25.96 -22.37 16.21
CA THR A 467 27.18 -21.68 16.63
C THR A 467 27.42 -20.43 15.79
N LYS A 468 28.42 -19.62 16.16
CA LYS A 468 28.90 -18.49 15.33
C LYS A 468 29.25 -18.95 13.91
N GLU A 469 29.92 -20.10 13.79
CA GLU A 469 30.37 -20.65 12.51
C GLU A 469 29.20 -21.15 11.64
N SER A 470 28.20 -21.81 12.24
CA SER A 470 27.03 -22.26 11.48
C SER A 470 26.17 -21.08 11.00
N ARG A 471 26.02 -20.04 11.84
CA ARG A 471 25.36 -18.78 11.44
C ARG A 471 26.12 -18.05 10.34
N GLU A 472 27.45 -18.07 10.40
CA GLU A 472 28.28 -17.46 9.36
C GLU A 472 28.16 -18.20 8.02
N THR A 473 28.13 -19.54 8.06
CA THR A 473 27.88 -20.36 6.87
C THR A 473 26.51 -20.08 6.28
N TYR A 474 25.47 -20.02 7.13
CA TYR A 474 24.12 -19.62 6.71
C TYR A 474 24.13 -18.25 6.04
N ARG A 475 24.72 -17.24 6.69
CA ARG A 475 24.87 -15.87 6.17
C ARG A 475 25.56 -15.87 4.81
N LYS A 476 26.69 -16.57 4.66
CA LYS A 476 27.43 -16.62 3.38
C LYS A 476 26.61 -17.23 2.24
N ILE A 477 25.91 -18.33 2.49
CA ILE A 477 25.06 -18.99 1.47
C ILE A 477 23.86 -18.10 1.12
N ALA A 478 23.21 -17.52 2.13
CA ALA A 478 22.13 -16.57 1.94
C ALA A 478 22.59 -15.33 1.12
N MET A 479 23.86 -14.96 1.27
CA MET A 479 24.49 -13.82 0.59
C MET A 479 25.10 -14.12 -0.78
N SER A 480 25.24 -15.38 -1.20
CA SER A 480 25.78 -15.71 -2.54
C SER A 480 24.76 -15.61 -3.67
N TRP A 481 23.46 -15.51 -3.35
CA TRP A 481 22.34 -15.44 -4.30
C TRP A 481 22.02 -14.02 -4.82
N HIS A 482 23.01 -13.12 -4.89
CA HIS A 482 22.79 -11.71 -5.26
C HIS A 482 23.24 -11.40 -6.69
N LYS A 483 22.39 -10.74 -7.51
CA LYS A 483 22.74 -10.19 -8.84
C LYS A 483 22.46 -8.69 -8.86
N ASN A 484 23.51 -7.86 -8.90
CA ASN A 484 23.35 -6.42 -8.75
C ASN A 484 22.79 -5.75 -10.04
N PRO A 485 21.65 -5.05 -9.98
CA PRO A 485 20.99 -4.43 -11.13
C PRO A 485 21.67 -3.14 -11.57
N TYR A 486 22.38 -2.53 -10.63
CA TYR A 486 23.15 -1.31 -10.81
C TYR A 486 24.58 -1.61 -11.29
N ASP A 487 24.97 -2.89 -11.40
CA ASP A 487 26.23 -3.25 -12.07
C ASP A 487 26.26 -2.60 -13.45
N ALA A 488 27.42 -2.09 -13.83
CA ALA A 488 27.67 -1.48 -15.14
C ALA A 488 27.73 -2.53 -16.28
N ILE A 489 27.00 -3.63 -16.13
CA ILE A 489 26.78 -4.65 -17.15
C ILE A 489 25.60 -4.20 -18.03
N GLY A 490 25.78 -4.29 -19.35
CA GLY A 490 24.72 -4.06 -20.33
C GLY A 490 23.53 -5.00 -20.17
N PHE A 491 22.39 -4.64 -20.77
CA PHE A 491 21.28 -5.59 -20.86
C PHE A 491 21.71 -6.78 -21.70
N LYS A 492 21.10 -7.95 -21.44
CA LYS A 492 21.38 -9.13 -22.24
C LYS A 492 21.01 -8.86 -23.70
N GLU A 493 21.83 -9.34 -24.64
CA GLU A 493 21.61 -9.10 -26.07
C GLU A 493 20.28 -9.68 -26.55
N GLU A 494 19.85 -10.81 -25.98
CA GLU A 494 18.58 -11.47 -26.32
C GLU A 494 17.33 -10.76 -25.74
N TRP A 495 17.48 -9.67 -24.98
CA TRP A 495 16.33 -8.95 -24.44
C TRP A 495 15.68 -8.06 -25.49
N GLU A 496 14.38 -8.24 -25.63
CA GLU A 496 13.51 -7.36 -26.41
C GLU A 496 13.41 -5.98 -25.73
N ASP A 497 13.14 -4.92 -26.51
CA ASP A 497 13.12 -3.54 -25.99
C ASP A 497 12.10 -3.35 -24.86
N TYR A 498 10.95 -4.03 -24.92
CA TYR A 498 9.94 -3.98 -23.86
C TYR A 498 10.44 -4.62 -22.55
N GLN A 499 11.34 -5.62 -22.61
CA GLN A 499 11.93 -6.27 -21.44
C GLN A 499 12.94 -5.33 -20.77
N VAL A 500 13.75 -4.65 -21.58
CA VAL A 500 14.69 -3.61 -21.14
C VAL A 500 13.96 -2.47 -20.44
N GLU A 501 12.95 -1.88 -21.09
CA GLU A 501 12.11 -0.82 -20.51
C GLU A 501 11.40 -1.27 -19.23
N ARG A 502 10.88 -2.51 -19.22
CA ARG A 502 10.22 -3.08 -18.03
C ARG A 502 11.18 -3.23 -16.87
N HIS A 503 12.41 -3.68 -17.12
CA HIS A 503 13.43 -3.81 -16.10
C HIS A 503 13.83 -2.43 -15.56
N ALA A 504 14.08 -1.44 -16.44
CA ALA A 504 14.44 -0.09 -16.03
C ALA A 504 13.37 0.54 -15.11
N LYS A 505 12.09 0.49 -15.52
CA LYS A 505 10.97 0.99 -14.69
C LYS A 505 10.87 0.27 -13.35
N ARG A 506 11.17 -1.03 -13.30
CA ARG A 506 11.17 -1.81 -12.06
C ARG A 506 12.29 -1.36 -11.11
N VAL A 507 13.49 -1.13 -11.62
CA VAL A 507 14.63 -0.64 -10.83
C VAL A 507 14.33 0.73 -10.23
N VAL A 508 13.76 1.65 -11.01
CA VAL A 508 13.34 2.97 -10.52
C VAL A 508 12.24 2.85 -9.45
N LEU A 509 11.22 2.01 -9.67
CA LEU A 509 10.17 1.76 -8.66
C LEU A 509 10.76 1.21 -7.36
N ARG A 510 11.74 0.29 -7.45
CA ARG A 510 12.43 -0.23 -6.26
C ARG A 510 13.17 0.87 -5.52
N ALA A 511 13.91 1.72 -6.23
CA ALA A 511 14.60 2.87 -5.63
C ALA A 511 13.61 3.81 -4.91
N LYS A 512 12.43 4.03 -5.49
CA LYS A 512 11.36 4.80 -4.84
C LYS A 512 10.83 4.14 -3.57
N ILE A 513 10.59 2.82 -3.59
CA ILE A 513 10.19 2.07 -2.38
C ILE A 513 11.28 2.16 -1.29
N LEU A 514 12.55 2.01 -1.66
CA LEU A 514 13.70 2.13 -0.75
C LEU A 514 13.79 3.55 -0.16
N ALA A 515 13.61 4.58 -0.99
CA ALA A 515 13.63 5.98 -0.56
C ALA A 515 12.55 6.29 0.50
N LEU A 516 11.39 5.63 0.41
CA LEU A 516 10.28 5.79 1.36
C LEU A 516 10.36 4.85 2.57
N THR A 517 11.31 3.92 2.59
CA THR A 517 11.45 3.00 3.73
C THR A 517 12.21 3.69 4.86
N PRO A 518 11.63 3.80 6.07
CA PRO A 518 12.29 4.46 7.20
C PRO A 518 13.63 3.79 7.57
N PRO A 519 14.69 4.54 7.90
CA PRO A 519 15.96 3.98 8.37
C PRO A 519 15.81 3.23 9.71
N GLN A 520 14.94 3.73 10.58
CA GLN A 520 14.59 3.05 11.81
C GLN A 520 13.52 2.02 11.48
N GLY A 521 14.02 0.84 11.14
CA GLY A 521 13.20 -0.35 11.03
C GLY A 521 12.52 -0.71 12.36
N TYR A 522 11.50 -1.55 12.27
CA TYR A 522 10.45 -1.73 13.28
C TYR A 522 9.68 -0.39 13.61
N PRO A 523 8.37 -0.34 13.93
CA PRO A 523 7.54 -1.46 14.28
C PRO A 523 7.37 -2.42 13.14
N ASN A 524 7.74 -2.14 11.89
CA ASN A 524 7.46 -3.14 10.88
C ASN A 524 8.38 -3.33 9.66
N ALA A 525 9.50 -2.63 9.46
CA ALA A 525 10.52 -3.07 8.48
C ALA A 525 11.93 -3.13 9.10
N PRO A 526 12.20 -4.02 10.08
CA PRO A 526 13.43 -3.95 10.87
C PRO A 526 14.62 -4.35 10.04
N PHE A 527 15.70 -3.59 10.19
CA PHE A 527 17.03 -4.10 9.85
C PHE A 527 17.36 -5.23 10.84
N TYR A 528 17.06 -6.49 10.50
CA TYR A 528 17.38 -7.63 11.36
C TYR A 528 18.85 -7.99 11.19
N TYR A 529 19.63 -7.78 12.23
CA TYR A 529 21.05 -8.12 12.24
C TYR A 529 21.23 -9.57 12.62
N PHE A 530 22.13 -10.28 11.94
CA PHE A 530 22.72 -11.45 12.58
C PHE A 530 23.39 -10.99 13.88
N PRO A 531 23.32 -11.80 14.96
CA PRO A 531 23.94 -11.46 16.24
C PRO A 531 25.40 -10.98 16.10
N GLU A 532 26.16 -11.61 15.21
CA GLU A 532 27.55 -11.30 14.88
C GLU A 532 27.73 -9.96 14.15
N GLU A 533 26.78 -9.56 13.30
CA GLU A 533 26.85 -8.28 12.56
C GLU A 533 26.69 -7.07 13.48
N ILE A 534 25.92 -7.22 14.56
CA ILE A 534 25.79 -6.18 15.60
C ILE A 534 27.16 -5.93 16.24
N GLU A 535 27.90 -6.99 16.55
CA GLU A 535 29.25 -6.90 17.11
C GLU A 535 30.23 -6.27 16.11
N GLU A 536 30.27 -6.77 14.87
CA GLU A 536 31.15 -6.25 13.82
C GLU A 536 30.94 -4.74 13.59
N ARG A 537 29.69 -4.29 13.54
CA ARG A 537 29.36 -2.86 13.37
C ARG A 537 29.68 -2.04 14.60
N PHE A 538 29.46 -2.58 15.80
CA PHE A 538 29.81 -1.90 17.03
C PHE A 538 31.32 -1.67 17.12
N GLU A 539 32.12 -2.69 16.80
CA GLU A 539 33.58 -2.62 16.77
C GLU A 539 34.10 -1.58 15.76
N LYS A 540 33.44 -1.46 14.61
CA LYS A 540 33.77 -0.45 13.57
C LYS A 540 33.25 0.96 13.87
N GLY A 541 32.44 1.14 14.91
CA GLY A 541 31.78 2.43 15.20
C GLY A 541 30.67 2.78 14.20
N GLU A 542 30.06 1.77 13.57
CA GLU A 542 29.02 1.88 12.54
C GLU A 542 27.64 1.39 13.03
N LEU A 543 27.53 0.93 14.29
CA LEU A 543 26.26 0.48 14.86
C LEU A 543 25.40 1.69 15.22
N ASP A 544 24.28 1.83 14.51
CA ASP A 544 23.29 2.88 14.74
C ASP A 544 22.25 2.45 15.78
N PHE A 545 22.34 3.03 16.98
CA PHE A 545 21.48 2.68 18.11
C PHE A 545 20.02 3.09 17.89
N LYS A 546 19.76 4.05 17.00
CA LYS A 546 18.40 4.39 16.61
C LYS A 546 17.69 3.23 15.90
N GLN A 547 18.42 2.25 15.38
CA GLN A 547 17.85 1.06 14.74
C GLN A 547 17.54 -0.07 15.72
N ASP A 548 17.73 0.14 17.04
CA ASP A 548 17.31 -0.83 18.03
C ASP A 548 15.78 -1.02 17.96
N PRO A 549 15.29 -2.25 17.72
CA PRO A 549 13.86 -2.49 17.60
C PRO A 549 13.12 -2.12 18.89
N ARG A 550 13.72 -2.28 20.07
CA ARG A 550 13.08 -2.06 21.39
C ARG A 550 12.66 -0.61 21.65
N ILE A 551 13.10 0.34 20.82
CA ILE A 551 12.66 1.74 20.93
C ILE A 551 11.13 1.80 20.68
N PRO A 552 10.33 2.33 21.63
CA PRO A 552 8.90 2.56 21.41
C PRO A 552 8.63 3.34 20.12
N ALA A 553 7.58 2.96 19.39
CA ALA A 553 7.24 3.57 18.10
C ALA A 553 7.13 5.10 18.18
N ILE A 554 6.50 5.61 19.24
CA ILE A 554 6.32 7.05 19.50
C ILE A 554 7.64 7.83 19.60
N TYR A 555 8.78 7.18 19.86
CA TYR A 555 10.10 7.83 19.95
C TYR A 555 10.96 7.71 18.68
N ARG A 556 10.45 7.04 17.64
CA ARG A 556 11.15 6.95 16.35
C ARG A 556 11.05 8.25 15.56
N GLU A 557 12.08 8.58 14.82
CA GLU A 557 12.20 9.77 13.98
C GLU A 557 11.06 9.83 12.93
N SER A 558 10.66 8.69 12.38
CA SER A 558 9.57 8.57 11.40
C SER A 558 8.16 8.69 11.97
N PHE A 559 7.97 8.61 13.30
CA PHE A 559 6.62 8.67 13.87
C PHE A 559 6.03 10.09 13.73
N PRO A 560 4.75 10.25 13.32
CA PRO A 560 4.20 11.58 13.03
C PRO A 560 4.21 12.52 14.24
N GLN A 561 4.79 13.72 14.09
CA GLN A 561 4.90 14.68 15.20
C GLN A 561 3.53 15.10 15.75
N GLU A 562 2.57 15.39 14.87
CA GLU A 562 1.20 15.75 15.27
C GLU A 562 0.55 14.66 16.15
N LEU A 563 0.83 13.38 15.86
CA LEU A 563 0.32 12.27 16.64
C LEU A 563 1.02 12.18 18.00
N ARG A 564 2.32 12.47 18.08
CA ARG A 564 3.02 12.60 19.37
C ARG A 564 2.37 13.68 20.22
N ASP A 565 2.10 14.84 19.64
CA ASP A 565 1.53 15.99 20.35
C ASP A 565 0.13 15.67 20.89
N LYS A 566 -0.70 14.96 20.11
CA LYS A 566 -2.01 14.44 20.56
C LYS A 566 -1.89 13.48 21.73
N ILE A 567 -0.97 12.52 21.65
CA ILE A 567 -0.73 11.55 22.74
C ILE A 567 -0.25 12.26 24.01
N GLN A 568 0.70 13.19 23.90
CA GLN A 568 1.22 13.95 25.03
C GLN A 568 0.15 14.85 25.66
N SER A 569 -0.67 15.51 24.83
CA SER A 569 -1.78 16.35 25.30
C SER A 569 -2.82 15.53 26.05
N TYR A 570 -3.17 14.35 25.52
CA TYR A 570 -4.07 13.41 26.20
C TYR A 570 -3.47 12.94 27.54
N ALA A 571 -2.20 12.53 27.55
CA ALA A 571 -1.52 12.10 28.77
C ALA A 571 -1.50 13.19 29.85
N LYS A 572 -1.22 14.45 29.47
CA LYS A 572 -1.26 15.59 30.37
C LYS A 572 -2.67 15.85 30.92
N LYS A 573 -3.68 15.85 30.06
CA LYS A 573 -5.09 16.05 30.45
C LYS A 573 -5.58 15.00 31.44
N HIS A 574 -5.11 13.76 31.29
CA HIS A 574 -5.55 12.62 32.10
C HIS A 574 -4.53 12.18 33.17
N ASN A 575 -3.51 12.99 33.46
CA ASN A 575 -2.47 12.72 34.46
C ASN A 575 -1.75 11.35 34.29
N ILE A 576 -1.56 10.91 33.05
CA ILE A 576 -0.88 9.64 32.74
C ILE A 576 0.63 9.88 32.74
N LYS A 577 1.35 9.18 33.64
CA LYS A 577 2.81 9.18 33.69
C LYS A 577 3.37 8.04 32.83
N ASN A 578 4.36 8.35 31.99
CA ASN A 578 5.06 7.37 31.15
C ASN A 578 5.92 6.40 31.97
#